data_AF-A0A2N8NAR3-F1
#
_entry.id   AF-A0A2N8NAR3-F1
#
_cell.length_a   1.000
_cell.length_b   1.000
_cell.length_c   1.000
_cell.angle_alpha   90.00
_cell.angle_beta   90.00
_cell.angle_gamma   90.00
#
_symmetry.space_group_name_H-M   'P 1'
#
loop_
_entity.id
_entity.type
_entity.pdbx_description
1 polymer ?
#
loop_
_entity_poly.entity_id
_entity_poly.type
_entity_poly.pdbx_seq_one_letter_code
_entity_poly.pdbx_strand_id
1 'polypeptide(L)'
;MVTRYPKEHEAVVVYDSTGHLEHGEWVPGIHQKVYLSGRFDHSNSSRHVLKKNANGDLLEVYGEYYTRIRLPREAEHCLTLCIPGLGIERPIIAWENYQTHSVIYV
;
A
#
# COMPACT_ATOMS: atom_id res chain seq x y z
N MET A 1 -2.35 -26.43 -20.47
CA MET A 1 -3.01 -25.31 -19.78
C MET A 1 -2.18 -25.04 -18.53
N VAL A 2 -1.36 -23.98 -18.51
CA VAL A 2 -0.51 -23.69 -17.34
C VAL A 2 -1.35 -22.86 -16.39
N THR A 3 -1.87 -23.48 -15.34
CA THR A 3 -2.51 -22.78 -14.22
C THR A 3 -1.40 -22.06 -13.45
N ARG A 4 -1.01 -20.87 -13.93
CA ARG A 4 -0.20 -19.96 -13.14
C ARG A 4 -1.13 -19.41 -12.08
N TYR A 5 -1.22 -20.07 -10.93
CA TYR A 5 -1.67 -19.37 -9.74
C TYR A 5 -0.79 -18.13 -9.64
N PRO A 6 -1.35 -16.91 -9.65
CA PRO A 6 -0.54 -15.74 -9.40
C PRO A 6 0.17 -15.99 -8.07
N LYS A 7 1.51 -15.89 -8.05
CA LYS A 7 2.26 -16.09 -6.81
C LYS A 7 1.72 -15.07 -5.81
N GLU A 8 1.07 -15.56 -4.77
CA GLU A 8 0.71 -14.71 -3.65
C GLU A 8 2.00 -14.36 -2.92
N HIS A 9 2.18 -13.07 -2.70
CA HIS A 9 3.29 -12.47 -1.99
C HIS A 9 2.77 -12.02 -0.63
N GLU A 10 3.44 -12.45 0.43
CA GLU A 10 3.20 -11.88 1.75
C GLU A 10 3.74 -10.46 1.80
N ALA A 11 2.93 -9.54 2.29
CA ALA A 11 3.31 -8.15 2.49
C ALA A 11 2.96 -7.71 3.90
N VAL A 12 3.68 -6.72 4.39
CA VAL A 12 3.42 -6.07 5.67
C VAL A 12 3.22 -4.60 5.39
N VAL A 13 2.07 -4.07 5.81
CA VAL A 13 1.85 -2.63 5.84
C VAL A 13 2.10 -2.12 7.24
N VAL A 14 3.03 -1.19 7.36
CA VAL A 14 3.23 -0.43 8.60
C VAL A 14 2.38 0.82 8.50
N TYR A 15 1.54 1.07 9.50
CA TYR A 15 0.70 2.28 9.58
C TYR A 15 0.78 2.90 10.96
N ASP A 16 0.52 4.21 11.03
CA ASP A 16 0.39 4.90 12.29
C ASP A 16 -1.07 4.87 12.76
N SER A 17 -1.32 4.32 13.94
CA SER A 17 -2.67 4.10 14.46
C SER A 17 -3.15 5.15 15.47
N THR A 18 -2.22 5.85 16.12
CA THR A 18 -2.52 6.83 17.17
C THR A 18 -1.89 8.19 16.90
N GLY A 19 -1.35 8.38 15.70
CA GLY A 19 -0.83 9.65 15.25
C GLY A 19 -1.93 10.68 15.27
N HIS A 20 -1.59 11.87 15.72
CA HIS A 20 -2.55 12.94 15.89
C HIS A 20 -1.87 14.27 15.58
N LEU A 21 -2.71 15.24 15.25
CA LEU A 21 -2.28 16.61 15.06
C LEU A 21 -2.15 17.28 16.43
N GLU A 22 -0.91 17.51 16.88
CA GLU A 22 -0.63 18.38 18.03
C GLU A 22 -0.11 19.72 17.51
N HIS A 23 -0.77 20.81 17.87
CA HIS A 23 -0.32 22.18 17.53
C HIS A 23 -0.07 22.45 16.03
N GLY A 24 -0.75 21.72 15.14
CA GLY A 24 -0.59 21.87 13.69
C GLY A 24 0.56 21.06 13.09
N GLU A 25 1.26 20.27 13.89
CA GLU A 25 2.28 19.33 13.46
C GLU A 25 1.76 17.89 13.62
N TRP A 26 2.06 17.02 12.66
CA TRP A 26 1.68 15.61 12.74
C TRP A 26 2.64 14.89 13.68
N VAL A 27 2.16 14.43 14.83
CA VAL A 27 2.94 13.61 15.75
C VAL A 27 2.69 12.14 15.42
N PRO A 28 3.73 11.39 15.00
CA PRO A 28 3.60 9.95 14.79
C PRO A 28 3.31 9.25 16.12
N GLY A 29 2.33 8.36 16.12
CA GLY A 29 1.92 7.55 17.24
C GLY A 29 2.51 6.15 17.19
N ILE A 30 1.71 5.16 17.57
CA ILE A 30 2.13 3.76 17.61
C ILE A 30 2.05 3.16 16.21
N HIS A 31 3.20 2.72 15.71
CA HIS A 31 3.30 1.94 14.48
C HIS A 31 2.67 0.56 14.67
N GLN A 32 1.56 0.33 13.97
CA GLN A 32 0.94 -0.98 13.83
C GLN A 32 1.34 -1.64 12.51
N LYS A 33 1.20 -2.96 12.46
CA LYS A 33 1.53 -3.78 11.30
C LYS A 33 0.31 -4.58 10.87
N VAL A 34 -0.09 -4.44 9.61
CA VAL A 34 -1.06 -5.32 8.96
C VAL A 34 -0.32 -6.30 8.08
N TYR A 35 -0.57 -7.58 8.28
CA TYR A 35 -0.08 -8.64 7.40
C TYR A 35 -1.10 -8.84 6.27
N LEU A 36 -0.61 -8.79 5.04
CA LEU A 36 -1.39 -8.92 3.82
C LEU A 36 -0.88 -10.12 3.02
N SER A 37 -1.81 -10.79 2.34
CA SER A 37 -1.52 -11.78 1.32
C SER A 37 -2.21 -11.36 0.03
N GLY A 38 -1.47 -11.36 -1.08
CA GLY A 38 -1.96 -10.74 -2.29
C GLY A 38 -1.00 -10.88 -3.45
N ARG A 39 -1.37 -10.31 -4.60
CA ARG A 39 -0.54 -10.33 -5.80
C ARG A 39 0.14 -8.97 -5.96
N PHE A 40 1.43 -8.98 -6.29
CA PHE A 40 2.15 -7.77 -6.69
C PHE A 40 2.38 -7.79 -8.19
N ASP A 41 1.94 -6.75 -8.88
CA ASP A 41 2.25 -6.51 -10.29
C ASP A 41 3.12 -5.26 -10.39
N HIS A 42 4.30 -5.41 -11.00
CA HIS A 42 5.18 -4.29 -11.24
C HIS A 42 4.61 -3.37 -12.32
N SER A 43 4.70 -2.05 -12.12
CA SER A 43 4.31 -1.09 -13.15
C SER A 43 5.23 -1.25 -14.35
N ASN A 44 4.68 -1.74 -15.46
CA ASN A 44 5.48 -2.03 -16.64
C ASN A 44 5.70 -0.74 -17.44
N SER A 45 6.95 -0.50 -17.86
CA SER A 45 7.44 0.76 -18.43
C SER A 45 6.67 1.32 -19.64
N SER A 46 5.74 0.56 -20.22
CA SER A 46 4.87 1.00 -21.32
C SER A 46 3.68 1.87 -20.89
N ARG A 47 3.33 1.90 -19.59
CA ARG A 47 2.26 2.74 -19.05
C ARG A 47 2.68 3.32 -17.71
N HIS A 48 3.17 4.56 -17.72
CA HIS A 48 3.40 5.33 -16.51
C HIS A 48 2.06 5.60 -15.82
N VAL A 49 1.74 4.85 -14.77
CA VAL A 49 0.56 5.08 -13.95
C VAL A 49 0.90 6.16 -12.94
N LEU A 50 0.15 7.27 -12.94
CA LEU A 50 0.29 8.34 -11.96
C LEU A 50 -0.87 8.24 -10.95
N LYS A 51 -0.56 8.35 -9.66
CA LYS A 51 -1.54 8.42 -8.58
C LYS A 51 -1.29 9.64 -7.71
N LYS A 52 -2.39 10.23 -7.24
CA LYS A 52 -2.36 11.37 -6.32
C LYS A 52 -2.15 10.83 -4.92
N ASN A 53 -1.11 11.28 -4.22
CA ASN A 53 -0.89 10.96 -2.81
C ASN A 53 -1.87 11.74 -1.91
N ALA A 54 -1.81 11.48 -0.59
CA ALA A 54 -2.63 12.19 0.40
C ALA A 54 -2.36 13.71 0.44
N ASN A 55 -1.13 14.16 0.12
CA ASN A 55 -0.74 15.57 0.06
C ASN A 55 -1.21 16.28 -1.22
N GLY A 56 -1.65 15.50 -2.20
CA GLY A 56 -2.13 15.97 -3.48
C GLY A 56 -1.12 15.98 -4.62
N ASP A 57 0.08 15.45 -4.41
CA ASP A 57 1.12 15.31 -5.43
C ASP A 57 0.85 14.10 -6.33
N LEU A 58 1.13 14.26 -7.64
CA LEU A 58 1.10 13.16 -8.59
C LEU A 58 2.44 12.42 -8.55
N LEU A 59 2.40 11.16 -8.11
CA LEU A 59 3.55 10.28 -8.05
C LEU A 59 3.42 9.14 -9.06
N GLU A 60 4.55 8.74 -9.63
CA GLU A 60 4.62 7.56 -10.48
C GLU A 60 4.53 6.30 -9.63
N VAL A 61 3.62 5.41 -10.03
CA VAL A 61 3.41 4.12 -9.38
C VAL A 61 4.52 3.16 -9.83
N TYR A 62 5.29 2.68 -8.86
CA TYR A 62 6.25 1.60 -8.99
C TYR A 62 5.56 0.24 -9.17
N GLY A 63 4.44 0.02 -8.49
CA GLY A 63 3.65 -1.20 -8.66
C GLY A 63 2.32 -1.21 -7.92
N GLU A 64 1.54 -2.24 -8.21
CA GLU A 64 0.19 -2.42 -7.70
C GLU A 64 0.13 -3.71 -6.89
N TYR A 65 -0.27 -3.61 -5.63
CA TYR A 65 -0.48 -4.75 -4.76
C TYR A 65 -1.97 -4.99 -4.53
N TYR A 66 -2.46 -6.14 -4.98
CA TYR A 66 -3.85 -6.55 -4.94
C TYR A 66 -4.08 -7.46 -3.73
N THR A 67 -4.93 -7.04 -2.81
CA THR A 67 -5.27 -7.80 -1.58
C THR A 67 -6.78 -7.86 -1.37
N ARG A 68 -7.27 -8.85 -0.64
CA ARG A 68 -8.67 -8.90 -0.19
C ARG A 68 -8.91 -8.13 1.10
N ILE A 69 -7.84 -7.77 1.81
CA ILE A 69 -7.90 -7.00 3.04
C ILE A 69 -8.25 -5.55 2.68
N ARG A 70 -9.17 -4.97 3.45
CA ARG A 70 -9.51 -3.54 3.35
C ARG A 70 -8.63 -2.73 4.29
N LEU A 71 -8.38 -1.48 3.92
CA LEU A 71 -7.67 -0.55 4.80
C LEU A 71 -8.43 -0.46 6.14
N PRO A 72 -7.77 -0.73 7.28
CA PRO A 72 -8.36 -0.45 8.59
C PRO A 72 -8.69 1.04 8.71
N ARG A 73 -9.80 1.40 9.35
CA ARG A 73 -10.20 2.81 9.50
C ARG A 73 -9.15 3.66 10.24
N GLU A 74 -8.31 3.01 11.04
CA GLU A 74 -7.25 3.64 11.84
C GLU A 74 -5.96 3.86 11.03
N ALA A 75 -5.89 3.36 9.79
CA ALA A 75 -4.68 3.35 8.97
C ALA A 75 -4.62 4.53 7.98
N GLU A 76 -4.96 5.73 8.45
CA GLU A 76 -5.06 6.94 7.62
C GLU A 76 -3.69 7.57 7.30
N HIS A 77 -2.66 7.28 8.09
CA HIS A 77 -1.39 8.01 8.03
C HIS A 77 -0.15 7.08 8.00
N CYS A 78 0.81 7.46 7.15
CA CYS A 78 2.12 6.82 6.96
C CYS A 78 2.07 5.30 6.74
N LEU A 79 1.59 4.92 5.55
CA LEU A 79 1.52 3.53 5.11
C LEU A 79 2.79 3.18 4.32
N THR A 80 3.66 2.32 4.85
CA THR A 80 4.76 1.72 4.07
C THR A 80 4.42 0.27 3.76
N LEU A 81 4.52 -0.13 2.49
CA LEU A 81 4.36 -1.51 2.06
C LEU A 81 5.73 -2.18 1.96
N CYS A 82 5.90 -3.25 2.74
CA CYS A 82 7.06 -4.14 2.66
C CYS A 82 6.62 -5.47 2.08
N ILE A 83 7.27 -5.96 1.03
CA ILE A 83 7.07 -7.29 0.43
C ILE A 83 8.40 -8.05 0.57
N PRO A 84 8.62 -8.77 1.69
CA PRO A 84 9.90 -9.41 1.97
C PRO A 84 10.33 -10.40 0.89
N GLY A 85 9.38 -11.17 0.35
CA GLY A 85 9.64 -12.17 -0.69
C GLY A 85 10.13 -11.59 -2.02
N LEU A 86 10.00 -10.27 -2.22
CA LEU A 86 10.50 -9.55 -3.41
C LEU A 86 11.58 -8.51 -3.07
N GLY A 87 11.89 -8.30 -1.79
CA GLY A 87 12.82 -7.25 -1.34
C GLY A 87 12.31 -5.83 -1.63
N ILE A 88 10.99 -5.63 -1.70
CA ILE A 88 10.38 -4.33 -2.00
C ILE A 88 9.97 -3.67 -0.69
N GLU A 89 10.43 -2.44 -0.46
CA GLU A 89 9.98 -1.57 0.62
C GLU A 89 9.73 -0.19 0.05
N ARG A 90 8.47 0.24 0.03
CA ARG A 90 8.05 1.48 -0.62
C ARG A 90 6.93 2.17 0.15
N PRO A 91 6.91 3.52 0.16
CA PRO A 91 5.78 4.26 0.69
C PRO A 91 4.54 4.00 -0.16
N ILE A 92 3.38 3.85 0.48
CA ILE A 92 2.10 3.74 -0.20
C ILE A 92 1.68 5.13 -0.66
N ILE A 93 1.47 5.25 -1.97
CA ILE A 93 0.94 6.46 -2.61
C ILE A 93 -0.56 6.56 -2.33
N ALA A 94 -1.28 5.46 -2.57
CA ALA A 94 -2.72 5.38 -2.39
C ALA A 94 -3.17 3.95 -2.06
N TRP A 95 -4.21 3.83 -1.24
CA TRP A 95 -4.91 2.56 -0.99
C TRP A 95 -6.37 2.72 -1.39
N GLU A 96 -6.79 2.01 -2.44
CA GLU A 96 -8.16 2.06 -2.94
C GLU A 96 -8.90 0.77 -2.60
N ASN A 97 -10.04 0.90 -1.91
CA ASN A 97 -10.90 -0.23 -1.59
C ASN A 97 -12.01 -0.36 -2.64
N TYR A 98 -12.02 -1.46 -3.38
CA TYR A 98 -13.09 -1.84 -4.31
C TYR A 98 -14.11 -2.76 -3.61
N GLN A 99 -15.17 -3.14 -4.31
CA GLN A 99 -16.22 -4.01 -3.74
C GLN A 99 -15.67 -5.36 -3.29
N THR A 100 -14.77 -5.96 -4.07
CA THR A 100 -14.29 -7.35 -3.88
C THR A 100 -12.83 -7.47 -3.43
N HIS A 101 -12.04 -6.40 -3.54
CA HIS A 101 -10.61 -6.39 -3.25
C HIS A 101 -10.17 -4.95 -3.00
N SER A 102 -8.90 -4.78 -2.61
CA SER A 102 -8.25 -3.49 -2.47
C SER A 102 -6.97 -3.49 -3.29
N VAL A 103 -6.61 -2.31 -3.79
CA VAL A 103 -5.39 -2.08 -4.57
C VAL A 103 -4.54 -1.05 -3.84
N ILE A 104 -3.31 -1.42 -3.56
CA ILE A 104 -2.31 -0.56 -2.93
C ILE A 104 -1.33 -0.15 -4.02
N TYR A 105 -1.24 1.15 -4.25
CA TYR A 105 -0.32 1.77 -5.19
C TYR A 105 0.93 2.20 -4.42
N VAL A 106 2.08 1.72 -4.85
CA VAL A 106 3.41 2.04 -4.31
C VAL A 106 4.35 2.53 -5.39
#